data_AF-A0A538QEQ9-F1
#
_entry.id   AF-A0A538QEQ9-F1
#
_cell.length_a   1.000
_cell.length_b   1.000
_cell.length_c   1.000
_cell.angle_alpha   90.00
_cell.angle_beta   90.00
_cell.angle_gamma   90.00
#
_symmetry.space_group_name_H-M   'P 1'
#
loop_
_entity.id
_entity.type
_entity.pdbx_description
1 polymer ?
#
loop_
_entity_poly.entity_id
_entity_poly.type
_entity_poly.pdbx_seq_one_letter_code
_entity_poly.pdbx_strand_id
1 'polypeptide(L)'
;MWCGLGIACSAPATLSELRLAEQRADAGDVDGAVTAYRAAQTRCGALRPARRARAACGDALLGEAEVLEHAGRTQPAIQTYLAIPTRAGDDAATAATAIYRAGVLLLGDHQVSAAWTQLWRAVTDFPDEPIAGDALRALVIDGRRRDARALADQLGRLLTPLAETQVADNLLWWLADLTEHELGNAAAARALHDRIYTDYPASGLRDDARWHAARISRALGDPRGAVARLRALLATREVALGAGSYFSIWLDDAQLELGKVLRDDLHDLAGAARAFRQLPEDYPASILRDDALYELAVTLEQAHDHPAACAALARLARDFPDSKYIARGRELCR
;
A
#
# COMPACT_ATOMS: atom_id res chain seq x y z
N MET A 1 -26.32 4.17 50.36
CA MET A 1 -27.18 3.74 49.22
C MET A 1 -27.00 4.80 48.14
N TRP A 2 -26.35 4.59 46.99
CA TRP A 2 -26.00 3.38 46.24
C TRP A 2 -24.56 3.46 45.68
N CYS A 3 -23.85 2.35 45.72
CA CYS A 3 -22.71 2.05 44.84
C CYS A 3 -23.22 1.72 43.43
N GLY A 4 -22.45 2.05 42.39
CA GLY A 4 -22.79 1.72 41.01
C GLY A 4 -21.56 1.62 40.09
N LEU A 5 -20.87 0.48 40.21
CA LEU A 5 -20.18 -0.28 39.16
C LEU A 5 -19.16 0.44 38.26
N GLY A 6 -17.89 0.24 38.63
CA GLY A 6 -16.76 0.37 37.72
C GLY A 6 -16.77 -0.73 36.66
N ILE A 7 -16.60 -0.32 35.41
CA ILE A 7 -16.09 -1.17 34.35
C ILE A 7 -14.61 -0.81 34.22
N ALA A 8 -13.79 -1.48 35.03
CA ALA A 8 -12.37 -1.53 34.74
C ALA A 8 -12.23 -2.39 33.48
N CYS A 9 -11.78 -1.79 32.38
CA CYS A 9 -11.15 -2.53 31.30
C CYS A 9 -9.90 -3.20 31.87
N SER A 10 -10.05 -4.37 32.48
CA SER A 10 -8.93 -5.19 32.90
C SER A 10 -8.16 -5.58 31.64
N ALA A 11 -7.02 -4.92 31.42
CA ALA A 11 -5.99 -5.39 30.51
C ALA A 11 -5.79 -6.89 30.78
N PRO A 12 -5.82 -7.75 29.75
CA PRO A 12 -5.72 -9.18 29.96
C PRO A 12 -4.44 -9.46 30.74
N ALA A 13 -4.52 -10.25 31.82
CA ALA A 13 -3.36 -10.60 32.64
C ALA A 13 -2.23 -11.21 31.77
N THR A 14 -1.30 -10.38 31.31
CA THR A 14 -0.09 -10.83 30.62
C THR A 14 0.67 -11.74 31.57
N LEU A 15 1.31 -12.80 31.03
CA LEU A 15 2.20 -13.64 31.83
C LEU A 15 3.16 -12.72 32.59
N SER A 16 3.36 -12.99 33.89
CA SER A 16 4.29 -12.21 34.71
C SER A 16 5.68 -12.14 34.08
N GLU A 17 6.08 -13.20 33.40
CA GLU A 17 7.34 -13.37 32.68
C GLU A 17 7.41 -12.45 31.45
N LEU A 18 6.32 -12.29 30.70
CA LEU A 18 6.28 -11.36 29.56
C LEU A 18 6.46 -9.91 30.03
N ARG A 19 5.70 -9.53 31.07
CA ARG A 19 5.81 -8.18 31.66
C ARG A 19 7.21 -7.91 32.22
N LEU A 20 7.82 -8.91 32.86
CA LEU A 20 9.20 -8.80 33.33
C LEU A 20 10.19 -8.66 32.17
N ALA A 21 9.96 -9.38 31.07
CA ALA A 21 10.80 -9.30 29.89
C ALA A 21 10.76 -7.90 29.26
N GLU A 22 9.56 -7.34 29.07
CA GLU A 22 9.34 -5.98 28.58
C GLU A 22 10.02 -4.95 29.49
N GLN A 23 9.80 -5.04 30.81
CA GLN A 23 10.43 -4.14 31.78
C GLN A 23 11.97 -4.17 31.73
N ARG A 24 12.55 -5.35 31.52
CA ARG A 24 14.01 -5.49 31.38
C ARG A 24 14.51 -4.95 30.04
N ALA A 25 13.77 -5.17 28.97
CA ALA A 25 14.07 -4.60 27.66
C ALA A 25 14.07 -3.07 27.71
N ASP A 26 13.06 -2.46 28.33
CA ASP A 26 12.95 -1.01 28.52
C ASP A 26 14.08 -0.44 29.38
N ALA A 27 14.59 -1.23 30.33
CA ALA A 27 15.74 -0.87 31.15
C ALA A 27 17.11 -1.07 30.45
N GLY A 28 17.13 -1.60 29.22
CA GLY A 28 18.35 -1.95 28.49
C GLY A 28 19.04 -3.23 28.99
N ASP A 29 18.41 -3.99 29.88
CA ASP A 29 18.90 -5.30 30.34
C ASP A 29 18.52 -6.40 29.33
N VAL A 30 19.27 -6.44 28.23
CA VAL A 30 19.03 -7.35 27.09
C VAL A 30 19.09 -8.82 27.53
N ASP A 31 20.11 -9.22 28.28
CA ASP A 31 20.30 -10.61 28.70
C ASP A 31 19.23 -11.05 29.71
N GLY A 32 18.85 -10.15 30.61
CA GLY A 32 17.75 -10.37 31.53
C GLY A 32 16.40 -10.46 30.82
N ALA A 33 16.16 -9.64 29.79
CA ALA A 33 14.94 -9.68 28.97
C ALA A 33 14.84 -11.00 28.20
N VAL A 34 15.91 -11.42 27.52
CA VAL A 34 15.97 -12.72 26.81
C VAL A 34 15.66 -13.87 27.76
N THR A 35 16.22 -13.85 28.98
CA THR A 35 15.95 -14.88 29.99
C THR A 35 14.47 -14.91 30.39
N ALA A 36 13.84 -13.74 30.55
CA ALA A 36 12.42 -13.64 30.90
C ALA A 36 11.49 -14.05 29.75
N TYR A 37 11.81 -13.70 28.49
CA TYR A 37 11.07 -14.18 27.32
C TYR A 37 11.13 -15.70 27.19
N ARG A 38 12.31 -16.31 27.36
CA ARG A 38 12.45 -17.78 27.37
C ARG A 38 11.63 -18.43 28.49
N ALA A 39 11.59 -17.82 29.67
CA ALA A 39 10.73 -18.29 30.75
C ALA A 39 9.24 -18.21 30.35
N ALA A 40 8.81 -17.14 29.70
CA ALA A 40 7.45 -17.00 29.18
C ALA A 40 7.12 -18.09 28.14
N GLN A 41 8.03 -18.41 27.22
CA GLN A 41 7.86 -19.48 26.22
C GLN A 41 7.54 -20.84 26.86
N THR A 42 8.13 -21.16 28.03
CA THR A 42 7.83 -22.42 28.72
C THR A 42 6.44 -22.48 29.36
N ARG A 43 5.81 -21.33 29.61
CA ARG A 43 4.55 -21.23 30.37
C ARG A 43 3.36 -20.84 29.51
N CYS A 44 3.59 -20.22 28.35
CA CYS A 44 2.54 -19.67 27.51
C CYS A 44 1.51 -20.71 27.05
N GLY A 45 1.93 -21.95 26.76
CA GLY A 45 1.04 -23.04 26.34
C GLY A 45 0.01 -23.49 27.39
N ALA A 46 0.25 -23.17 28.67
CA ALA A 46 -0.68 -23.47 29.76
C ALA A 46 -1.87 -22.50 29.83
N LEU A 47 -1.79 -21.34 29.15
CA LEU A 47 -2.86 -20.36 29.16
C LEU A 47 -4.13 -20.88 28.49
N ARG A 48 -5.27 -20.37 28.94
CA ARG A 48 -6.58 -20.62 28.34
C ARG A 48 -7.33 -19.31 28.14
N PRO A 49 -8.14 -19.18 27.07
CA PRO A 49 -8.36 -20.14 25.98
C PRO A 49 -7.14 -20.27 25.03
N ALA A 50 -7.16 -21.24 24.11
CA ALA A 50 -6.05 -21.53 23.19
C ALA A 50 -5.55 -20.30 22.40
N ARG A 51 -6.47 -19.41 21.97
CA ARG A 51 -6.11 -18.13 21.33
C ARG A 51 -5.15 -17.28 22.17
N ARG A 52 -5.35 -17.26 23.49
CA ARG A 52 -4.50 -16.50 24.42
C ARG A 52 -3.14 -17.17 24.63
N ALA A 53 -3.10 -18.50 24.66
CA ALA A 53 -1.84 -19.23 24.67
C ALA A 53 -1.03 -18.93 23.41
N ARG A 54 -1.67 -19.00 22.24
CA ARG A 54 -1.04 -18.66 20.95
C ARG A 54 -0.46 -17.25 20.96
N ALA A 55 -1.27 -16.24 21.30
CA ALA A 55 -0.81 -14.86 21.39
C ALA A 55 0.39 -14.70 22.34
N ALA A 56 0.29 -15.20 23.58
CA ALA A 56 1.38 -15.07 24.54
C ALA A 56 2.64 -15.86 24.15
N CYS A 57 2.50 -16.99 23.45
CA CYS A 57 3.65 -17.72 22.91
C CYS A 57 4.30 -16.96 21.75
N GLY A 58 3.50 -16.38 20.85
CA GLY A 58 3.96 -15.52 19.78
C GLY A 58 4.73 -14.32 20.31
N ASP A 59 4.16 -13.58 21.26
CA ASP A 59 4.79 -12.44 21.93
C ASP A 59 6.12 -12.84 22.59
N ALA A 60 6.17 -14.02 23.24
CA ALA A 60 7.37 -14.50 23.90
C ALA A 60 8.48 -14.93 22.92
N LEU A 61 8.10 -15.49 21.77
CA LEU A 61 9.02 -15.92 20.72
C LEU A 61 9.59 -14.72 19.96
N LEU A 62 8.72 -13.82 19.49
CA LEU A 62 9.12 -12.63 18.75
C LEU A 62 9.87 -11.65 19.65
N GLY A 63 9.40 -11.41 20.88
CA GLY A 63 10.04 -10.49 21.82
C GLY A 63 11.49 -10.88 22.15
N GLU A 64 11.81 -12.18 22.25
CA GLU A 64 13.20 -12.64 22.42
C GLU A 64 14.09 -12.22 21.23
N ALA A 65 13.59 -12.39 20.00
CA ALA A 65 14.35 -12.05 18.80
C ALA A 65 14.46 -10.54 18.61
N GLU A 66 13.37 -9.80 18.88
CA GLU A 66 13.30 -8.35 18.77
C GLU A 66 14.25 -7.66 19.74
N VAL A 67 14.33 -8.08 21.01
CA VAL A 67 15.25 -7.44 21.97
C VAL A 67 16.71 -7.65 21.57
N LEU A 68 17.04 -8.79 20.96
CA LEU A 68 18.37 -9.04 20.40
C LEU A 68 18.65 -8.14 19.18
N GLU A 69 17.66 -7.98 18.30
CA GLU A 69 17.75 -7.10 17.14
C GLU A 69 17.97 -5.63 17.54
N HIS A 70 17.14 -5.10 18.44
CA HIS A 70 17.25 -3.71 18.93
C HIS A 70 18.58 -3.44 19.64
N ALA A 71 19.17 -4.46 20.27
CA ALA A 71 20.49 -4.39 20.90
C ALA A 71 21.66 -4.46 19.90
N GLY A 72 21.40 -4.58 18.59
CA GLY A 72 22.41 -4.75 17.56
C GLY A 72 23.09 -6.12 17.57
N ARG A 73 22.52 -7.11 18.28
CA ARG A 73 23.02 -8.49 18.32
C ARG A 73 22.48 -9.26 17.11
N THR A 74 22.88 -8.85 15.90
CA THR A 74 22.32 -9.30 14.61
C THR A 74 22.35 -10.82 14.44
N GLN A 75 23.51 -11.47 14.64
CA GLN A 75 23.61 -12.93 14.47
C GLN A 75 22.72 -13.70 15.45
N PRO A 76 22.76 -13.44 16.78
CA PRO A 76 21.80 -14.01 17.71
C PRO A 76 20.33 -13.77 17.32
N ALA A 77 19.96 -12.56 16.90
CA ALA A 77 18.59 -12.25 16.49
C ALA A 77 18.14 -13.10 15.28
N ILE A 78 18.99 -13.20 14.24
CA ILE A 78 18.73 -14.04 13.06
C ILE A 78 18.49 -15.50 13.48
N GLN A 79 19.36 -16.06 14.32
CA GLN A 79 19.22 -17.45 14.77
C GLN A 79 17.95 -17.67 15.58
N THR A 80 17.59 -16.72 16.45
CA THR A 80 16.35 -16.79 17.22
C THR A 80 15.14 -16.75 16.28
N TYR A 81 15.07 -15.80 15.34
CA TYR A 81 13.98 -15.71 14.37
C TYR A 81 13.84 -16.98 13.52
N LEU A 82 14.94 -17.53 13.00
CA LEU A 82 14.92 -18.75 12.18
C LEU A 82 14.41 -19.99 12.93
N ALA A 83 14.50 -20.02 14.26
CA ALA A 83 13.99 -21.12 15.08
C ALA A 83 12.48 -21.02 15.38
N ILE A 84 11.86 -19.85 15.19
CA ILE A 84 10.46 -19.59 15.58
C ILE A 84 9.46 -20.47 14.82
N PRO A 85 9.54 -20.69 13.49
CA PRO A 85 8.53 -21.50 12.79
C PRO A 85 8.34 -22.90 13.38
N THR A 86 9.42 -23.54 13.83
CA THR A 86 9.35 -24.85 14.49
C THR A 86 8.72 -24.78 15.89
N ARG A 87 8.89 -23.66 16.60
CA ARG A 87 8.40 -23.45 17.98
C ARG A 87 6.97 -22.93 18.04
N ALA A 88 6.57 -22.14 17.05
CA ALA A 88 5.26 -21.50 16.97
C ALA A 88 4.13 -22.49 16.62
N GLY A 89 4.46 -23.66 16.06
CA GLY A 89 3.48 -24.70 15.76
C GLY A 89 2.53 -24.26 14.64
N ASP A 90 1.24 -24.13 14.97
CA ASP A 90 0.18 -23.74 14.02
C ASP A 90 -0.02 -22.22 13.91
N ASP A 91 0.80 -21.42 14.58
CA ASP A 91 0.73 -19.97 14.55
C ASP A 91 1.45 -19.39 13.33
N ALA A 92 0.73 -19.37 12.20
CA ALA A 92 1.21 -18.88 10.91
C ALA A 92 1.69 -17.43 10.98
N ALA A 93 0.95 -16.53 11.64
CA ALA A 93 1.31 -15.12 11.76
C ALA A 93 2.67 -14.91 12.46
N THR A 94 2.88 -15.61 13.59
CA THR A 94 4.16 -15.57 14.32
C THR A 94 5.30 -16.15 13.47
N ALA A 95 5.08 -17.31 12.83
CA ALA A 95 6.08 -17.96 11.99
C ALA A 95 6.48 -17.10 10.80
N ALA A 96 5.50 -16.54 10.08
CA ALA A 96 5.67 -15.69 8.91
C ALA A 96 6.41 -14.39 9.26
N THR A 97 6.04 -13.76 10.38
CA THR A 97 6.73 -12.56 10.90
C THR A 97 8.20 -12.85 11.16
N ALA A 98 8.50 -13.97 11.81
CA ALA A 98 9.87 -14.33 12.15
C ALA A 98 10.74 -14.57 10.91
N ILE A 99 10.26 -15.30 9.91
CA ILE A 99 11.07 -15.57 8.70
C ILE A 99 11.25 -14.33 7.84
N TYR A 100 10.26 -13.43 7.79
CA TYR A 100 10.41 -12.12 7.16
C TYR A 100 11.51 -11.31 7.84
N ARG A 101 11.46 -11.18 9.18
CA ARG A 101 12.47 -10.43 9.95
C ARG A 101 13.86 -11.03 9.81
N ALA A 102 13.98 -12.36 9.87
CA ALA A 102 15.23 -13.05 9.57
C ALA A 102 15.74 -12.71 8.17
N GLY A 103 14.88 -12.74 7.15
CA GLY A 103 15.21 -12.37 5.78
C GLY A 103 15.74 -10.95 5.65
N VAL A 104 15.09 -9.96 6.27
CA VAL A 104 15.54 -8.56 6.26
C VAL A 104 16.89 -8.40 6.96
N LEU A 105 17.09 -9.03 8.11
CA LEU A 105 18.37 -8.97 8.82
C LEU A 105 19.49 -9.64 8.03
N LEU A 106 19.22 -10.78 7.38
CA LEU A 106 20.17 -11.45 6.50
C LEU A 106 20.55 -10.58 5.29
N LEU A 107 19.61 -9.81 4.71
CA LEU A 107 19.93 -8.83 3.66
C LEU A 107 20.86 -7.73 4.19
N GLY A 108 20.55 -7.17 5.37
CA GLY A 108 21.38 -6.16 6.03
C GLY A 108 22.79 -6.64 6.36
N ASP A 109 22.94 -7.93 6.68
CA ASP A 109 24.21 -8.60 6.93
C ASP A 109 24.88 -9.15 5.65
N HIS A 110 24.40 -8.75 4.47
CA HIS A 110 24.91 -9.14 3.15
C HIS A 110 24.86 -10.65 2.84
N GLN A 111 24.07 -11.43 3.59
CA GLN A 111 23.81 -12.85 3.36
C GLN A 111 22.66 -13.08 2.36
N VAL A 112 22.84 -12.55 1.14
CA VAL A 112 21.77 -12.42 0.13
C VAL A 112 21.05 -13.74 -0.17
N SER A 113 21.78 -14.83 -0.39
CA SER A 113 21.16 -16.12 -0.74
C SER A 113 20.28 -16.64 0.39
N ALA A 114 20.77 -16.59 1.63
CA ALA A 114 20.01 -17.04 2.80
C ALA A 114 18.79 -16.13 3.03
N ALA A 115 18.96 -14.84 2.83
CA ALA A 115 17.88 -13.86 2.95
C ALA A 115 16.75 -14.14 1.97
N TRP A 116 17.08 -14.30 0.68
CA TRP A 116 16.10 -14.61 -0.36
C TRP A 116 15.39 -15.92 -0.11
N THR A 117 16.08 -16.94 0.41
CA THR A 117 15.43 -18.19 0.84
C THR A 117 14.33 -17.92 1.86
N GLN A 118 14.59 -17.12 2.90
CA GLN A 118 13.56 -16.86 3.92
C GLN A 118 12.45 -15.95 3.43
N LEU A 119 12.76 -14.92 2.64
CA LEU A 119 11.74 -14.02 2.09
C LEU A 119 10.82 -14.75 1.10
N TRP A 120 11.36 -15.63 0.25
CA TRP A 120 10.51 -16.45 -0.63
C TRP A 120 9.63 -17.40 0.16
N ARG A 121 10.15 -18.02 1.23
CA ARG A 121 9.33 -18.84 2.14
C ARG A 121 8.20 -18.05 2.79
N ALA A 122 8.40 -16.78 3.12
CA ALA A 122 7.32 -15.94 3.64
C ALA A 122 6.19 -15.77 2.60
N VAL A 123 6.57 -15.61 1.32
CA VAL A 123 5.61 -15.51 0.22
C VAL A 123 4.93 -16.85 -0.10
N THR A 124 5.65 -17.97 -0.07
CA THR A 124 5.13 -19.28 -0.54
C THR A 124 4.49 -20.12 0.55
N ASP A 125 5.03 -20.08 1.77
CA ASP A 125 4.59 -20.92 2.88
C ASP A 125 3.47 -20.23 3.68
N PHE A 126 3.39 -18.90 3.62
CA PHE A 126 2.41 -18.08 4.33
C PHE A 126 1.73 -17.02 3.44
N PRO A 127 1.21 -17.39 2.25
CA PRO A 127 0.72 -16.44 1.26
C PRO A 127 -0.54 -15.67 1.68
N ASP A 128 -1.23 -16.12 2.73
CA ASP A 128 -2.41 -15.45 3.30
C ASP A 128 -2.08 -14.54 4.50
N GLU A 129 -0.83 -14.52 4.95
CA GLU A 129 -0.41 -13.62 6.01
C GLU A 129 -0.01 -12.25 5.42
N PRO A 130 -0.42 -11.12 6.01
CA PRO A 130 -0.08 -9.78 5.49
C PRO A 130 1.43 -9.56 5.26
N ILE A 131 2.27 -10.21 6.06
CA ILE A 131 3.73 -10.11 5.98
C ILE A 131 4.31 -10.72 4.68
N ALA A 132 3.56 -11.57 3.97
CA ALA A 132 3.97 -12.06 2.65
C ALA A 132 4.11 -10.90 1.65
N GLY A 133 3.22 -9.90 1.71
CA GLY A 133 3.32 -8.68 0.90
C GLY A 133 4.57 -7.85 1.22
N ASP A 134 4.93 -7.75 2.50
CA ASP A 134 6.15 -7.06 2.94
C ASP A 134 7.43 -7.82 2.51
N ALA A 135 7.44 -9.14 2.63
CA ALA A 135 8.54 -9.98 2.17
C ALA A 135 8.74 -9.88 0.65
N LEU A 136 7.64 -9.89 -0.11
CA LEU A 136 7.65 -9.68 -1.54
C LEU A 136 8.20 -8.29 -1.91
N ARG A 137 7.78 -7.23 -1.19
CA ARG A 137 8.33 -5.88 -1.39
C ARG A 137 9.84 -5.84 -1.14
N ALA A 138 10.34 -6.49 -0.08
CA ALA A 138 11.76 -6.55 0.21
C ALA A 138 12.54 -7.27 -0.91
N LEU A 139 12.02 -8.40 -1.42
CA LEU A 139 12.58 -9.12 -2.57
C LEU A 139 12.64 -8.22 -3.81
N VAL A 140 11.61 -7.43 -4.08
CA VAL A 140 11.55 -6.57 -5.27
C VAL A 140 12.53 -5.40 -5.16
N ILE A 141 12.58 -4.73 -4.01
CA ILE A 141 13.51 -3.61 -3.78
C ILE A 141 14.97 -4.04 -3.97
N ASP A 142 15.33 -5.21 -3.43
CA ASP A 142 16.68 -5.75 -3.55
C ASP A 142 16.94 -6.32 -4.96
N GLY A 143 16.03 -7.16 -5.46
CA GLY A 143 16.18 -7.91 -6.70
C GLY A 143 16.13 -7.06 -7.97
N ARG A 144 15.39 -5.95 -7.99
CA ARG A 144 15.34 -5.05 -9.16
C ARG A 144 16.71 -4.49 -9.53
N ARG A 145 17.61 -4.32 -8.56
CA ARG A 145 18.99 -3.84 -8.76
C ARG A 145 19.97 -4.95 -9.14
N ARG A 146 19.57 -6.21 -9.02
CA ARG A 146 20.39 -7.39 -9.29
C ARG A 146 20.07 -7.92 -10.68
N ASP A 147 18.93 -8.59 -10.80
CA ASP A 147 18.45 -9.20 -12.03
C ASP A 147 16.92 -9.10 -12.06
N ALA A 148 16.44 -7.96 -12.55
CA ALA A 148 15.02 -7.68 -12.63
C ALA A 148 14.26 -8.66 -13.55
N ARG A 149 14.94 -9.19 -14.58
CA ARG A 149 14.32 -10.15 -15.50
C ARG A 149 14.10 -11.49 -14.82
N ALA A 150 15.12 -12.02 -14.15
CA ALA A 150 14.99 -13.27 -13.40
C ALA A 150 13.95 -13.15 -12.27
N LEU A 151 13.90 -12.00 -11.58
CA LEU A 151 12.88 -11.72 -10.57
C LEU A 151 11.47 -11.69 -11.17
N ALA A 152 11.27 -10.98 -12.29
CA ALA A 152 9.97 -10.95 -12.97
C ALA A 152 9.52 -12.36 -13.40
N ASP A 153 10.43 -13.17 -13.92
CA ASP A 153 10.15 -14.57 -14.28
C ASP A 153 9.80 -15.42 -13.04
N GLN A 154 10.38 -15.15 -11.87
CA GLN A 154 10.01 -15.79 -10.60
C GLN A 154 8.60 -15.40 -10.15
N LEU A 155 8.27 -14.11 -10.16
CA LEU A 155 6.92 -13.63 -9.81
C LEU A 155 5.86 -14.19 -10.75
N GLY A 156 6.14 -14.22 -12.07
CA GLY A 156 5.24 -14.78 -13.08
C GLY A 156 4.88 -16.24 -12.81
N ARG A 157 5.84 -17.06 -12.33
CA ARG A 157 5.60 -18.47 -11.97
C ARG A 157 4.71 -18.63 -10.74
N LEU A 158 4.60 -17.62 -9.88
CA LEU A 158 3.80 -17.67 -8.66
C LEU A 158 2.35 -17.22 -8.87
N LEU A 159 2.04 -16.52 -9.97
CA LEU A 159 0.69 -15.98 -10.21
C LEU A 159 -0.41 -17.03 -10.22
N THR A 160 -0.15 -18.22 -10.79
CA THR A 160 -1.14 -19.32 -10.82
C THR A 160 -1.22 -20.08 -9.49
N PRO A 161 -0.12 -20.59 -8.90
CA PRO A 161 -0.22 -21.36 -7.66
C PRO A 161 -0.69 -20.53 -6.45
N LEU A 162 -0.48 -19.21 -6.47
CA LEU A 162 -0.91 -18.31 -5.39
C LEU A 162 -2.15 -17.48 -5.77
N ALA A 163 -2.86 -17.82 -6.84
CA ALA A 163 -3.96 -17.01 -7.37
C ALA A 163 -5.10 -16.77 -6.37
N GLU A 164 -5.36 -17.70 -5.45
CA GLU A 164 -6.47 -17.65 -4.49
C GLU A 164 -6.00 -17.23 -3.08
N THR A 165 -4.87 -16.54 -2.97
CA THR A 165 -4.26 -16.14 -1.69
C THR A 165 -4.26 -14.63 -1.50
N GLN A 166 -4.07 -14.16 -0.26
CA GLN A 166 -4.03 -12.70 0.01
C GLN A 166 -2.86 -11.97 -0.65
N VAL A 167 -1.73 -12.61 -0.93
CA VAL A 167 -0.56 -11.99 -1.59
C VAL A 167 -0.68 -11.87 -3.12
N ALA A 168 -1.75 -12.42 -3.71
CA ALA A 168 -1.88 -12.56 -5.15
C ALA A 168 -1.91 -11.22 -5.90
N ASP A 169 -2.59 -10.22 -5.34
CA ASP A 169 -2.64 -8.87 -5.90
C ASP A 169 -1.29 -8.14 -5.78
N ASN A 170 -0.54 -8.35 -4.70
CA ASN A 170 0.82 -7.84 -4.55
C ASN A 170 1.75 -8.45 -5.61
N LEU A 171 1.62 -9.73 -5.97
CA LEU A 171 2.41 -10.35 -7.03
C LEU A 171 2.15 -9.68 -8.38
N LEU A 172 0.87 -9.44 -8.71
CA LEU A 172 0.51 -8.72 -9.94
C LEU A 172 1.05 -7.29 -9.93
N TRP A 173 0.91 -6.60 -8.80
CA TRP A 173 1.38 -5.22 -8.64
C TRP A 173 2.88 -5.10 -8.87
N TRP A 174 3.68 -5.90 -8.17
CA TRP A 174 5.13 -5.84 -8.29
C TRP A 174 5.64 -6.36 -9.64
N LEU A 175 4.96 -7.35 -10.23
CA LEU A 175 5.29 -7.78 -11.58
C LEU A 175 4.96 -6.68 -12.60
N ALA A 176 3.87 -5.92 -12.43
CA ALA A 176 3.54 -4.80 -13.29
C ALA A 176 4.61 -3.70 -13.21
N ASP A 177 5.02 -3.30 -11.99
CA ASP A 177 6.09 -2.30 -11.75
C ASP A 177 7.39 -2.69 -12.47
N LEU A 178 7.88 -3.92 -12.25
CA LEU A 178 9.09 -4.42 -12.90
C LEU A 178 8.95 -4.51 -14.42
N THR A 179 7.76 -4.89 -14.89
CA THR A 179 7.50 -5.04 -16.32
C THR A 179 7.51 -3.69 -17.03
N GLU A 180 7.01 -2.64 -16.38
CA GLU A 180 7.03 -1.28 -16.91
C GLU A 180 8.45 -0.71 -16.89
N HIS A 181 9.09 -0.70 -15.72
CA HIS A 181 10.27 0.13 -15.47
C HIS A 181 11.60 -0.56 -15.80
N GLU A 182 11.70 -1.88 -15.60
CA GLU A 182 12.94 -2.63 -15.82
C GLU A 182 12.91 -3.41 -17.13
N LEU A 183 11.74 -3.92 -17.53
CA LEU A 183 11.58 -4.66 -18.79
C LEU A 183 11.12 -3.79 -19.96
N GLY A 184 10.72 -2.54 -19.71
CA GLY A 184 10.31 -1.60 -20.75
C GLY A 184 9.07 -2.03 -21.52
N ASN A 185 8.21 -2.87 -20.94
CA ASN A 185 7.02 -3.42 -21.58
C ASN A 185 5.74 -2.86 -20.95
N ALA A 186 5.47 -1.58 -21.21
CA ALA A 186 4.28 -0.87 -20.75
C ALA A 186 2.97 -1.60 -21.12
N ALA A 187 2.88 -2.23 -22.30
CA ALA A 187 1.68 -2.95 -22.71
C ALA A 187 1.37 -4.16 -21.80
N ALA A 188 2.40 -4.93 -21.44
CA ALA A 188 2.26 -6.05 -20.51
C ALA A 188 2.01 -5.57 -19.07
N ALA A 189 2.68 -4.50 -18.63
CA ALA A 189 2.45 -3.90 -17.32
C ALA A 189 0.99 -3.44 -17.14
N ARG A 190 0.42 -2.78 -18.15
CA ARG A 190 -1.01 -2.43 -18.16
C ARG A 190 -1.91 -3.65 -18.00
N ALA A 191 -1.65 -4.73 -18.73
CA ALA A 191 -2.44 -5.95 -18.64
C ALA A 191 -2.36 -6.58 -17.24
N LEU A 192 -1.22 -6.48 -16.56
CA LEU A 192 -1.05 -6.94 -15.18
C LEU A 192 -1.83 -6.08 -14.19
N HIS A 193 -1.80 -4.75 -14.33
CA HIS A 193 -2.66 -3.88 -13.53
C HIS A 193 -4.15 -4.15 -13.77
N ASP A 194 -4.56 -4.40 -15.02
CA ASP A 194 -5.96 -4.70 -15.35
C ASP A 194 -6.48 -5.96 -14.64
N ARG A 195 -5.60 -6.94 -14.44
CA ARG A 195 -5.93 -8.15 -13.68
C ARG A 195 -6.19 -7.87 -12.21
N ILE A 196 -5.55 -6.88 -11.58
CA ILE A 196 -5.78 -6.59 -10.15
C ILE A 196 -7.26 -6.26 -9.91
N TYR A 197 -7.85 -5.37 -10.71
CA TYR A 197 -9.25 -4.99 -10.50
C TYR A 197 -10.27 -5.93 -11.16
N THR A 198 -9.82 -6.87 -11.99
CA THR A 198 -10.68 -7.87 -12.65
C THR A 198 -10.73 -9.17 -11.84
N ASP A 199 -9.56 -9.67 -11.45
CA ASP A 199 -9.40 -10.92 -10.70
C ASP A 199 -9.62 -10.68 -9.19
N TYR A 200 -9.25 -9.49 -8.68
CA TYR A 200 -9.30 -9.13 -7.24
C TYR A 200 -10.09 -7.84 -6.98
N PRO A 201 -11.41 -7.80 -7.25
CA PRO A 201 -12.22 -6.57 -7.13
C PRO A 201 -12.31 -5.98 -5.71
N ALA A 202 -11.95 -6.75 -4.68
CA ALA A 202 -11.86 -6.31 -3.27
C ALA A 202 -10.45 -5.87 -2.84
N SER A 203 -9.45 -5.98 -3.72
CA SER A 203 -8.07 -5.59 -3.43
C SER A 203 -7.98 -4.11 -3.02
N GLY A 204 -7.13 -3.83 -2.03
CA GLY A 204 -6.77 -2.46 -1.66
C GLY A 204 -5.98 -1.72 -2.75
N LEU A 205 -5.34 -2.47 -3.67
CA LEU A 205 -4.54 -1.95 -4.79
C LEU A 205 -5.38 -1.66 -6.04
N ARG A 206 -6.69 -1.93 -5.99
CA ARG A 206 -7.59 -1.83 -7.14
C ARG A 206 -7.59 -0.44 -7.77
N ASP A 207 -7.66 0.59 -6.93
CA ASP A 207 -7.78 1.98 -7.38
C ASP A 207 -6.43 2.49 -7.90
N ASP A 208 -5.33 2.16 -7.23
CA ASP A 208 -3.95 2.37 -7.71
C ASP A 208 -3.73 1.70 -9.07
N ALA A 209 -4.12 0.43 -9.22
CA ALA A 209 -3.97 -0.30 -10.47
C ALA A 209 -4.73 0.37 -11.63
N ARG A 210 -5.94 0.90 -11.39
CA ARG A 210 -6.70 1.64 -12.40
C ARG A 210 -6.02 2.94 -12.79
N TRP A 211 -5.51 3.69 -11.81
CA TRP A 211 -4.77 4.93 -12.06
C TRP A 211 -3.53 4.68 -12.91
N HIS A 212 -2.70 3.71 -12.52
CA HIS A 212 -1.49 3.35 -13.26
C HIS A 212 -1.82 2.82 -14.67
N ALA A 213 -2.77 1.90 -14.79
CA ALA A 213 -3.19 1.38 -16.09
C ALA A 213 -3.77 2.47 -17.02
N ALA A 214 -4.45 3.50 -16.48
CA ALA A 214 -4.92 4.63 -17.27
C ALA A 214 -3.78 5.47 -17.83
N ARG A 215 -2.79 5.82 -16.99
CA ARG A 215 -1.57 6.54 -17.42
C ARG A 215 -0.82 5.79 -18.50
N ILE A 216 -0.63 4.49 -18.31
CA ILE A 216 0.02 3.63 -19.30
C ILE A 216 -0.80 3.58 -20.59
N SER A 217 -2.13 3.44 -20.51
CA SER A 217 -3.02 3.49 -21.68
C SER A 217 -2.80 4.78 -22.49
N ARG A 218 -2.76 5.94 -21.82
CA ARG A 218 -2.50 7.23 -22.48
C ARG A 218 -1.13 7.23 -23.17
N ALA A 219 -0.08 6.80 -22.47
CA ALA A 219 1.29 6.73 -23.00
C ALA A 219 1.43 5.79 -24.21
N LEU A 220 0.61 4.73 -24.27
CA LEU A 220 0.54 3.79 -25.39
C LEU A 220 -0.31 4.29 -26.57
N GLY A 221 -0.85 5.51 -26.51
CA GLY A 221 -1.74 6.04 -27.55
C GLY A 221 -3.15 5.44 -27.52
N ASP A 222 -3.59 4.92 -26.37
CA ASP A 222 -4.95 4.43 -26.13
C ASP A 222 -5.72 5.39 -25.18
N PRO A 223 -6.07 6.60 -25.63
CA PRO A 223 -6.78 7.57 -24.79
C PRO A 223 -8.20 7.14 -24.44
N ARG A 224 -8.85 6.33 -25.29
CA ARG A 224 -10.18 5.77 -24.96
C ARG A 224 -10.09 4.79 -23.79
N GLY A 225 -9.09 3.91 -23.79
CA GLY A 225 -8.82 3.01 -22.68
C GLY A 225 -8.39 3.73 -21.41
N ALA A 226 -7.67 4.85 -21.52
CA ALA A 226 -7.35 5.71 -20.38
C ALA A 226 -8.63 6.30 -19.75
N VAL A 227 -9.50 6.91 -20.57
CA VAL A 227 -10.79 7.46 -20.12
C VAL A 227 -11.67 6.39 -19.46
N ALA A 228 -11.74 5.18 -20.02
CA ALA A 228 -12.53 4.09 -19.45
C ALA A 228 -12.06 3.73 -18.02
N ARG A 229 -10.73 3.63 -17.82
CA ARG A 229 -10.14 3.30 -16.52
C ARG A 229 -10.29 4.44 -15.51
N LEU A 230 -10.09 5.70 -15.93
CA LEU A 230 -10.28 6.88 -15.07
C LEU A 230 -11.73 7.00 -14.61
N ARG A 231 -12.71 6.79 -15.50
CA ARG A 231 -14.13 6.79 -15.13
C ARG A 231 -14.47 5.66 -14.16
N ALA A 232 -13.91 4.47 -14.36
CA ALA A 232 -14.11 3.34 -13.44
C ALA A 232 -13.49 3.61 -12.06
N LEU A 233 -12.36 4.32 -11.99
CA LEU A 233 -11.77 4.79 -10.74
C LEU A 233 -12.66 5.84 -10.06
N LEU A 234 -13.13 6.85 -10.79
CA LEU A 234 -13.99 7.91 -10.23
C LEU A 234 -15.35 7.40 -9.74
N ALA A 235 -15.87 6.31 -10.33
CA ALA A 235 -17.11 5.67 -9.88
C ALA A 235 -17.01 5.06 -8.48
N THR A 236 -15.80 4.83 -7.93
CA THR A 236 -15.66 4.29 -6.56
C THR A 236 -16.07 5.29 -5.48
N ARG A 237 -16.02 6.60 -5.79
CA ARG A 237 -16.52 7.66 -4.92
C ARG A 237 -18.02 7.57 -4.68
N GLU A 238 -18.79 7.26 -5.71
CA GLU A 238 -20.25 7.14 -5.61
C GLU A 238 -20.66 6.03 -4.62
N VAL A 239 -19.83 4.98 -4.51
CA VAL A 239 -20.03 3.86 -3.57
C VAL A 239 -19.64 4.24 -2.13
N ALA A 240 -18.68 5.14 -1.95
CA ALA A 240 -18.15 5.51 -0.63
C ALA A 240 -19.04 6.45 0.20
N LEU A 241 -20.13 6.98 -0.36
CA LEU A 241 -21.07 7.86 0.35
C LEU A 241 -21.91 7.15 1.44
N GLY A 242 -21.81 5.82 1.58
CA GLY A 242 -22.68 5.02 2.46
C GLY A 242 -22.00 4.12 3.51
N ALA A 243 -20.68 3.94 3.51
CA ALA A 243 -20.01 3.02 4.45
C ALA A 243 -18.54 3.39 4.69
N GLY A 244 -18.30 4.36 5.60
CA GLY A 244 -16.95 4.79 5.96
C GLY A 244 -16.24 5.57 4.84
N SER A 245 -15.44 6.56 5.19
CA SER A 245 -14.76 7.42 4.22
C SER A 245 -13.61 6.65 3.52
N TYR A 246 -13.92 5.85 2.50
CA TYR A 246 -12.91 5.39 1.55
C TYR A 246 -12.76 6.44 0.45
N PHE A 247 -11.69 7.23 0.52
CA PHE A 247 -11.26 8.08 -0.58
C PHE A 247 -9.92 7.56 -1.08
N SER A 248 -9.89 7.04 -2.30
CA SER A 248 -8.61 6.79 -2.96
C SER A 248 -7.86 8.11 -3.10
N ILE A 249 -6.56 8.08 -2.83
CA ILE A 249 -5.68 9.26 -2.96
C ILE A 249 -5.60 9.77 -4.40
N TRP A 250 -6.08 8.98 -5.37
CA TRP A 250 -6.01 9.28 -6.79
C TRP A 250 -7.28 9.91 -7.36
N LEU A 251 -8.34 10.13 -6.56
CA LEU A 251 -9.63 10.54 -7.11
C LEU A 251 -9.62 11.94 -7.73
N ASP A 252 -8.97 12.91 -7.10
CA ASP A 252 -8.81 14.27 -7.65
C ASP A 252 -7.79 14.31 -8.79
N ASP A 253 -6.66 13.62 -8.66
CA ASP A 253 -5.71 13.41 -9.76
C ASP A 253 -6.39 12.78 -11.00
N ALA A 254 -7.21 11.75 -10.80
CA ALA A 254 -7.96 11.08 -11.85
C ALA A 254 -8.99 11.98 -12.52
N GLN A 255 -9.65 12.85 -11.76
CA GLN A 255 -10.59 13.83 -12.29
C GLN A 255 -9.89 14.86 -13.17
N LEU A 256 -8.74 15.36 -12.73
CA LEU A 256 -7.92 16.31 -13.50
C LEU A 256 -7.37 15.65 -14.77
N GLU A 257 -6.81 14.45 -14.64
CA GLU A 257 -6.25 13.70 -15.76
C GLU A 257 -7.33 13.31 -16.78
N LEU A 258 -8.53 12.95 -16.34
CA LEU A 258 -9.67 12.68 -17.23
C LEU A 258 -9.97 13.89 -18.12
N GLY A 259 -10.00 15.10 -17.54
CA GLY A 259 -10.18 16.33 -18.29
C GLY A 259 -9.08 16.54 -19.34
N LYS A 260 -7.82 16.28 -18.97
CA LYS A 260 -6.66 16.41 -19.88
C LYS A 260 -6.72 15.42 -21.04
N VAL A 261 -6.99 14.13 -20.78
CA VAL A 261 -7.12 13.12 -21.84
C VAL A 261 -8.27 13.45 -22.79
N LEU A 262 -9.42 13.88 -22.24
CA LEU A 262 -10.58 14.25 -23.06
C LEU A 262 -10.28 15.43 -23.97
N ARG A 263 -9.59 16.46 -23.46
CA ARG A 263 -9.24 17.65 -24.24
C ARG A 263 -8.13 17.39 -25.24
N ASP A 264 -6.99 16.90 -24.76
CA ASP A 264 -5.73 16.90 -25.51
C ASP A 264 -5.69 15.74 -26.52
N ASP A 265 -6.22 14.57 -26.14
CA ASP A 265 -6.08 13.35 -26.94
C ASP A 265 -7.36 13.01 -27.72
N LEU A 266 -8.54 13.23 -27.12
CA LEU A 266 -9.83 12.92 -27.74
C LEU A 266 -10.54 14.12 -28.36
N HIS A 267 -10.07 15.35 -28.10
CA HIS A 267 -10.71 16.60 -28.55
C HIS A 267 -12.19 16.72 -28.14
N ASP A 268 -12.61 16.04 -27.06
CA ASP A 268 -13.94 16.18 -26.44
C ASP A 268 -13.93 17.35 -25.45
N LEU A 269 -13.97 18.57 -25.99
CA LEU A 269 -13.93 19.80 -25.20
C LEU A 269 -15.10 19.89 -24.20
N ALA A 270 -16.29 19.41 -24.59
CA ALA A 270 -17.45 19.40 -23.73
C ALA A 270 -17.28 18.43 -22.55
N GLY A 271 -16.74 17.24 -22.81
CA GLY A 271 -16.37 16.27 -21.79
C GLY A 271 -15.29 16.79 -20.85
N ALA A 272 -14.22 17.37 -21.40
CA ALA A 272 -13.14 17.96 -20.62
C ALA A 272 -13.64 19.09 -19.70
N ALA A 273 -14.45 20.02 -20.23
CA ALA A 273 -15.02 21.10 -19.43
C ALA A 273 -15.93 20.58 -18.30
N ARG A 274 -16.68 19.49 -18.51
CA ARG A 274 -17.42 18.83 -17.42
C ARG A 274 -16.47 18.27 -16.36
N ALA A 275 -15.43 17.56 -16.79
CA ALA A 275 -14.48 16.93 -15.88
C ALA A 275 -13.75 17.97 -15.00
N PHE A 276 -13.25 19.05 -15.60
CA PHE A 276 -12.57 20.11 -14.85
C PHE A 276 -13.51 20.89 -13.91
N ARG A 277 -14.78 21.08 -14.30
CA ARG A 277 -15.78 21.76 -13.45
C ARG A 277 -16.10 20.96 -12.19
N GLN A 278 -16.18 19.64 -12.32
CA GLN A 278 -16.50 18.74 -11.21
C GLN A 278 -15.43 18.72 -10.12
N LEU A 279 -14.14 18.81 -10.45
CA LEU A 279 -13.06 18.67 -9.47
C LEU A 279 -13.20 19.58 -8.23
N PRO A 280 -13.35 20.91 -8.34
CA PRO A 280 -13.51 21.78 -7.17
C PRO A 280 -14.83 21.62 -6.43
N GLU A 281 -15.85 21.03 -7.06
CA GLU A 281 -17.14 20.72 -6.44
C GLU A 281 -17.07 19.42 -5.66
N ASP A 282 -16.42 18.42 -6.25
CA ASP A 282 -16.37 17.06 -5.75
C ASP A 282 -15.27 16.81 -4.72
N TYR A 283 -14.17 17.56 -4.83
CA TYR A 283 -12.99 17.46 -3.99
C TYR A 283 -12.64 18.83 -3.37
N PRO A 284 -13.47 19.36 -2.45
CA PRO A 284 -13.28 20.69 -1.88
C PRO A 284 -12.01 20.84 -1.03
N ALA A 285 -11.37 19.74 -0.63
CA ALA A 285 -10.08 19.76 0.07
C ALA A 285 -8.88 19.62 -0.88
N SER A 286 -9.09 19.35 -2.17
CA SER A 286 -8.01 19.14 -3.12
C SER A 286 -7.16 20.39 -3.31
N ILE A 287 -5.87 20.19 -3.46
CA ILE A 287 -4.91 21.23 -3.87
C ILE A 287 -4.97 21.52 -5.37
N LEU A 288 -5.62 20.65 -6.16
CA LEU A 288 -5.71 20.74 -7.63
C LEU A 288 -6.89 21.61 -8.12
N ARG A 289 -7.58 22.29 -7.21
CA ARG A 289 -8.79 23.07 -7.54
C ARG A 289 -8.46 24.28 -8.41
N ASP A 290 -7.33 24.93 -8.17
CA ASP A 290 -6.89 26.07 -8.97
C ASP A 290 -6.37 25.59 -10.34
N ASP A 291 -5.63 24.47 -10.39
CA ASP A 291 -5.30 23.77 -11.64
C ASP A 291 -6.57 23.47 -12.46
N ALA A 292 -7.59 22.86 -11.87
CA ALA A 292 -8.83 22.51 -12.56
C ALA A 292 -9.60 23.73 -13.11
N LEU A 293 -9.70 24.81 -12.34
CA LEU A 293 -10.36 26.03 -12.79
C LEU A 293 -9.61 26.71 -13.94
N TYR A 294 -8.28 26.70 -13.89
CA TYR A 294 -7.46 27.19 -14.99
C TYR A 294 -7.62 26.32 -16.25
N GLU A 295 -7.54 25.01 -16.11
CA GLU A 295 -7.72 24.08 -17.24
C GLU A 295 -9.15 24.14 -17.82
N LEU A 296 -10.17 24.37 -16.98
CA LEU A 296 -11.53 24.65 -17.43
C LEU A 296 -11.58 25.90 -18.33
N ALA A 297 -10.96 27.00 -17.91
CA ALA A 297 -10.93 28.23 -18.69
C ALA A 297 -10.24 28.04 -20.05
N VAL A 298 -9.09 27.37 -20.07
CA VAL A 298 -8.37 27.03 -21.31
C VAL A 298 -9.25 26.19 -22.24
N THR A 299 -9.96 25.21 -21.68
CA THR A 299 -10.85 24.32 -22.46
C THR A 299 -12.04 25.06 -23.04
N LEU A 300 -12.65 25.99 -22.28
CA LEU A 300 -13.77 26.80 -22.72
C LEU A 300 -13.35 27.79 -23.82
N GLU A 301 -12.16 28.36 -23.71
CA GLU A 301 -11.60 29.21 -24.75
C GLU A 301 -11.36 28.42 -26.05
N GLN A 302 -10.80 27.20 -25.95
CA GLN A 302 -10.68 26.29 -27.11
C GLN A 302 -12.05 25.90 -27.71
N ALA A 303 -13.10 25.87 -26.89
CA ALA A 303 -14.47 25.63 -27.32
C ALA A 303 -15.17 26.90 -27.84
N HIS A 304 -14.47 28.03 -27.94
CA HIS A 304 -14.98 29.35 -28.31
C HIS A 304 -16.07 29.91 -27.38
N ASP A 305 -16.13 29.44 -26.13
CA ASP A 305 -16.98 30.00 -25.08
C ASP A 305 -16.17 30.95 -24.19
N HIS A 306 -15.74 32.05 -24.79
CA HIS A 306 -14.95 33.09 -24.14
C HIS A 306 -15.62 33.66 -22.86
N PRO A 307 -16.94 33.96 -22.85
CA PRO A 307 -17.60 34.41 -21.62
C PRO A 307 -17.49 33.40 -20.47
N ALA A 308 -17.67 32.10 -20.74
CA ALA A 308 -17.53 31.09 -19.71
C ALA A 308 -16.07 30.89 -19.27
N ALA A 309 -15.11 31.01 -20.19
CA ALA A 309 -13.69 30.98 -19.87
C ALA A 309 -13.33 32.10 -18.86
N CYS A 310 -13.80 33.33 -19.10
CA CYS A 310 -13.59 34.45 -18.20
C CYS A 310 -14.32 34.31 -16.87
N ALA A 311 -15.49 33.69 -16.86
CA ALA A 311 -16.18 33.36 -15.61
C ALA A 311 -15.38 32.35 -14.76
N ALA A 312 -14.78 31.32 -15.38
CA ALA A 312 -13.92 30.36 -14.69
C ALA A 312 -12.66 31.03 -14.11
N LEU A 313 -12.03 31.95 -14.85
CA LEU A 313 -10.87 32.72 -14.37
C LEU A 313 -11.24 33.72 -13.26
N ALA A 314 -12.41 34.35 -13.33
CA ALA A 314 -12.90 35.19 -12.26
C ALA A 314 -13.14 34.39 -10.97
N ARG A 315 -13.66 33.16 -11.08
CA ARG A 315 -13.76 32.22 -9.96
C ARG A 315 -12.38 31.84 -9.41
N LEU A 316 -11.43 31.48 -10.26
CA LEU A 316 -10.05 31.20 -9.88
C LEU A 316 -9.43 32.36 -9.09
N ALA A 317 -9.55 33.59 -9.57
CA ALA A 317 -8.98 34.78 -8.91
C ALA A 317 -9.61 35.11 -7.56
N ARG A 318 -10.89 34.81 -7.38
CA ARG A 318 -11.60 35.03 -6.14
C ARG A 318 -11.30 33.94 -5.11
N ASP A 319 -11.33 32.68 -5.53
CA ASP A 319 -11.24 31.53 -4.63
C ASP A 319 -9.76 31.19 -4.32
N PHE A 320 -8.82 31.52 -5.23
CA PHE A 320 -7.38 31.23 -5.14
C PHE A 320 -6.52 32.44 -5.58
N PRO A 321 -6.51 33.54 -4.80
CA PRO A 321 -5.83 34.78 -5.19
C PRO A 321 -4.31 34.62 -5.39
N ASP A 322 -3.70 33.65 -4.71
CA ASP A 322 -2.25 33.35 -4.79
C ASP A 322 -1.91 32.28 -5.85
N SER A 323 -2.88 31.86 -6.66
CA SER A 323 -2.63 30.81 -7.67
C SER A 323 -1.59 31.27 -8.70
N LYS A 324 -0.68 30.36 -9.05
CA LYS A 324 0.33 30.55 -10.12
C LYS A 324 -0.31 30.84 -11.49
N TYR A 325 -1.60 30.55 -11.65
CA TYR A 325 -2.34 30.70 -12.90
C TYR A 325 -2.97 32.08 -13.10
N ILE A 326 -3.00 32.97 -12.11
CA ILE A 326 -3.67 34.28 -12.22
C ILE A 326 -3.09 35.15 -13.34
N ALA A 327 -1.77 35.23 -13.43
CA ALA A 327 -1.12 36.05 -14.46
C ALA A 327 -1.45 35.55 -15.87
N ARG A 328 -1.30 34.23 -16.09
CA ARG A 328 -1.58 33.58 -17.37
C ARG A 328 -3.07 33.63 -17.73
N GLY A 329 -3.95 33.49 -16.75
CA GLY A 329 -5.39 33.62 -16.92
C GLY A 329 -5.82 34.99 -17.43
N ARG A 330 -5.22 36.07 -16.91
CA ARG A 330 -5.54 37.44 -17.38
C ARG A 330 -5.29 37.65 -18.86
N GLU A 331 -4.33 36.95 -19.45
CA GLU A 331 -4.03 37.06 -20.89
C GLU A 331 -5.11 36.42 -21.76
N LEU A 332 -5.81 35.40 -21.25
CA LEU A 332 -6.90 34.71 -21.97
C LEU A 332 -8.19 35.55 -22.08
N CYS A 333 -8.37 36.55 -21.22
CA CYS A 333 -9.58 37.38 -21.12
C CYS A 333 -9.34 38.86 -21.40
N ARG A 334 -8.31 39.16 -22.20
CA ARG A 334 -8.06 40.49 -22.77
C ARG A 334 -8.65 40.58 -24.15
#